data_AF-A0A9E1IHH5-F1
#
_entry.id   AF-A0A9E1IHH5-F1
#
_cell.length_a   1.000
_cell.length_b   1.000
_cell.length_c   1.000
_cell.angle_alpha   90.00
_cell.angle_beta   90.00
_cell.angle_gamma   90.00
#
_symmetry.space_group_name_H-M   'P 1'
#
loop_
_entity.id
_entity.type
_entity.pdbx_description
1 polymer ?
#
loop_
_entity_poly.entity_id
_entity_poly.type
_entity_poly.pdbx_seq_one_letter_code
_entity_poly.pdbx_strand_id
1 'polypeptide(L)'
;MPDFFCLVDAVSLRLLDLLTAMVQPVDLPSAAEAWARLEAQRDLAIEKPYTQVVLRAIELDSYKEQPFHQPGWIARKLGISLAAEESCLNALARAGQIKLADGRWVGEEVTVDTRRSPESSRYLKSFWTQTALDRLQKGGDGRFAYNVFSISQADYEQLKVLHGAYFRSLRALVADSHPPERVVLANVQLVPLDVPTRKPLASVVEER
;
A
#
# COMPACT_ATOMS: atom_id res chain seq x y z
N MET A 1 7.40 32.62 5.03
CA MET A 1 6.92 31.38 5.69
C MET A 1 5.78 30.70 4.94
N PRO A 2 4.73 31.41 4.46
CA PRO A 2 3.68 30.80 3.61
C PRO A 2 4.26 30.11 2.36
N ASP A 3 5.22 30.76 1.69
CA ASP A 3 5.85 30.23 0.47
C ASP A 3 6.59 28.91 0.68
N PHE A 4 7.15 28.68 1.88
CA PHE A 4 7.79 27.42 2.23
C PHE A 4 6.78 26.28 2.30
N PHE A 5 5.61 26.51 2.90
CA PHE A 5 4.55 25.51 2.97
C PHE A 5 3.92 25.25 1.59
N CYS A 6 3.73 26.29 0.77
CA CYS A 6 3.28 26.12 -0.61
C CYS A 6 4.27 25.28 -1.44
N LEU A 7 5.58 25.51 -1.27
CA LEU A 7 6.61 24.70 -1.93
C LEU A 7 6.58 23.24 -1.46
N VAL A 8 6.52 23.00 -0.15
CA VAL A 8 6.44 21.63 0.39
C VAL A 8 5.18 20.91 -0.11
N ASP A 9 4.04 21.60 -0.13
CA ASP A 9 2.78 21.03 -0.60
C ASP A 9 2.86 20.66 -2.08
N ALA A 10 3.30 21.59 -2.93
CA ALA A 10 3.42 21.38 -4.37
C ALA A 10 4.41 20.26 -4.75
N VAL A 11 5.47 20.06 -3.97
CA VAL A 11 6.55 19.11 -4.30
C VAL A 11 6.33 17.74 -3.68
N SER A 12 5.66 17.65 -2.52
CA SER A 12 5.53 16.41 -1.77
C SER A 12 4.09 15.90 -1.64
N LEU A 13 3.09 16.78 -1.74
CA LEU A 13 1.69 16.52 -1.37
C LEU A 13 1.55 16.00 0.08
N ARG A 14 2.51 16.35 0.96
CA ARG A 14 2.61 15.86 2.34
C ARG A 14 2.72 16.99 3.36
N LEU A 15 2.26 18.19 3.01
CA LEU A 15 2.28 19.34 3.92
C LEU A 15 1.61 19.02 5.26
N LEU A 16 0.45 18.36 5.23
CA LEU A 16 -0.27 17.97 6.45
C LEU A 16 0.53 17.00 7.33
N ASP A 17 1.31 16.10 6.73
CA ASP A 17 2.23 15.25 7.51
C ASP A 17 3.36 16.06 8.13
N LEU A 18 3.94 17.02 7.40
CA LEU A 18 4.95 17.91 7.96
C LEU A 18 4.40 18.71 9.15
N LEU A 19 3.17 19.23 9.05
CA LEU A 19 2.54 19.99 10.12
C LEU A 19 2.41 19.18 11.41
N THR A 20 2.17 17.87 11.32
CA THR A 20 2.06 17.00 12.53
C THR A 20 3.33 16.96 13.38
N ALA A 21 4.50 17.22 12.79
CA ALA A 21 5.75 17.31 13.53
C ALA A 21 5.87 18.62 14.34
N MET A 22 5.02 19.62 14.06
CA MET A 22 5.08 20.97 14.65
C MET A 22 3.86 21.28 15.52
N VAL A 23 2.67 20.81 15.13
CA VAL A 23 1.39 21.09 15.79
C VAL A 23 0.38 20.00 15.46
N GLN A 24 -0.59 19.78 16.34
CA GLN A 24 -1.72 18.90 16.05
C GLN A 24 -2.62 19.55 14.99
N PRO A 25 -2.80 18.95 13.79
CA PRO A 25 -3.53 19.61 12.70
C PRO A 25 -5.02 19.86 13.01
N VAL A 26 -5.61 19.12 13.95
CA VAL A 26 -6.98 19.32 14.43
C VAL A 26 -7.16 20.65 15.17
N ASP A 27 -6.09 21.16 15.78
CA ASP A 27 -6.10 22.43 16.51
C ASP A 27 -5.91 23.64 15.58
N LEU A 28 -5.70 23.41 14.28
CA LEU A 28 -5.59 24.43 13.24
C LEU A 28 -6.90 24.52 12.43
N PRO A 29 -7.74 25.55 12.61
CA PRO A 29 -9.01 25.66 11.89
C PRO A 29 -8.86 25.64 10.37
N SER A 30 -7.76 26.19 9.84
CA SER A 30 -7.47 26.20 8.41
C SER A 30 -7.02 24.85 7.83
N ALA A 31 -6.59 23.91 8.68
CA ALA A 31 -6.09 22.60 8.27
C ALA A 31 -6.99 21.44 8.73
N ALA A 32 -7.91 21.66 9.67
CA ALA A 32 -8.73 20.61 10.29
C ALA A 32 -9.55 19.81 9.26
N GLU A 33 -10.19 20.46 8.29
CA GLU A 33 -10.97 19.76 7.25
C GLU A 33 -10.08 18.94 6.32
N ALA A 34 -8.97 19.52 5.86
CA ALA A 34 -8.02 18.84 5.00
C ALA A 34 -7.36 17.66 5.72
N TRP A 35 -7.09 17.81 7.02
CA TRP A 35 -6.60 16.76 7.89
C TRP A 35 -7.62 15.62 8.05
N ALA A 36 -8.87 15.93 8.38
CA ALA A 36 -9.93 14.92 8.48
C ALA A 36 -10.13 14.14 7.18
N ARG A 37 -10.05 14.82 6.03
CA ARG A 37 -10.09 14.18 4.71
C ARG A 37 -8.90 13.23 4.50
N LEU A 38 -7.70 13.66 4.84
CA LEU A 38 -6.49 12.85 4.72
C LEU A 38 -6.53 11.63 5.66
N GLU A 39 -7.10 11.75 6.87
CA GLU A 39 -7.30 10.63 7.77
C GLU A 39 -8.31 9.62 7.22
N ALA A 40 -9.46 10.09 6.73
CA ALA A 40 -10.45 9.23 6.09
C ALA A 40 -9.88 8.47 4.87
N GLN A 41 -9.01 9.11 4.08
CA GLN A 41 -8.30 8.46 2.98
C GLN A 41 -7.34 7.36 3.44
N ARG A 42 -6.71 7.51 4.60
CA ARG A 42 -5.79 6.51 5.17
C ARG A 42 -6.55 5.30 5.69
N ASP A 43 -7.61 5.54 6.43
CA ASP A 43 -8.42 4.48 7.04
C ASP A 43 -9.11 3.64 5.97
N LEU A 44 -9.50 4.27 4.85
CA LEU A 44 -10.11 3.59 3.71
C LEU A 44 -9.29 2.41 3.20
N ALA A 45 -7.97 2.54 3.15
CA ALA A 45 -7.08 1.48 2.69
C ALA A 45 -7.10 0.27 3.63
N ILE A 46 -7.34 0.48 4.92
CA ILE A 46 -7.41 -0.57 5.94
C ILE A 46 -8.81 -1.20 5.94
N GLU A 47 -9.86 -0.38 5.94
CA GLU A 47 -11.25 -0.84 5.95
C GLU A 47 -11.62 -1.61 4.68
N LYS A 48 -11.10 -1.15 3.54
CA LYS A 48 -11.38 -1.71 2.22
C LYS A 48 -10.07 -1.87 1.42
N PRO A 49 -9.26 -2.89 1.70
CA PRO A 49 -7.97 -3.08 1.03
C PRO A 49 -8.03 -3.11 -0.50
N TYR A 50 -9.14 -3.63 -1.07
CA TYR A 50 -9.34 -3.65 -2.51
C TYR A 50 -9.36 -2.26 -3.16
N THR A 51 -9.59 -1.18 -2.42
CA THR A 51 -9.48 0.19 -2.94
C THR A 51 -8.10 0.47 -3.56
N GLN A 52 -7.03 -0.14 -3.02
CA GLN A 52 -5.67 0.02 -3.54
C GLN A 52 -5.52 -0.51 -4.97
N VAL A 53 -6.14 -1.66 -5.27
CA VAL A 53 -6.07 -2.27 -6.62
C VAL A 53 -7.12 -1.71 -7.57
N VAL A 54 -8.26 -1.26 -7.05
CA VAL A 54 -9.29 -0.55 -7.85
C VAL A 54 -8.74 0.78 -8.36
N LEU A 55 -8.00 1.52 -7.54
CA LEU A 55 -7.34 2.76 -7.96
C LEU A 55 -6.32 2.51 -9.08
N ARG A 56 -5.54 1.42 -9.01
CA ARG A 56 -4.64 1.02 -10.11
C ARG A 56 -5.40 0.55 -11.36
N ALA A 57 -6.59 -0.02 -11.21
CA ALA A 57 -7.37 -0.51 -12.34
C ALA A 57 -7.93 0.62 -13.21
N ILE A 58 -8.33 1.75 -12.62
CA ILE A 58 -8.81 2.92 -13.39
C ILE A 58 -7.67 3.66 -14.10
N GLU A 59 -6.43 3.46 -13.67
CA GLU A 59 -5.24 4.02 -14.32
C GLU A 59 -4.88 3.27 -15.60
N LEU A 60 -5.42 2.06 -15.80
CA LEU A 60 -5.09 1.23 -16.96
C LEU A 60 -5.53 1.86 -18.28
N ASP A 61 -4.70 1.73 -19.31
CA ASP A 61 -5.05 2.27 -20.64
C ASP A 61 -6.32 1.62 -21.20
N SER A 62 -6.45 0.29 -21.07
CA SER A 62 -7.69 -0.43 -21.41
C SER A 62 -8.94 0.02 -20.64
N TYR A 63 -8.79 0.69 -19.49
CA TYR A 63 -9.91 1.35 -18.82
C TYR A 63 -10.17 2.73 -19.42
N LYS A 64 -9.12 3.52 -19.62
CA LYS A 64 -9.19 4.88 -20.19
C LYS A 64 -9.70 4.91 -21.62
N GLU A 65 -9.49 3.86 -22.40
CA GLU A 65 -10.02 3.71 -23.76
C GLU A 65 -11.55 3.54 -23.79
N GLN A 66 -12.18 3.20 -22.65
CA GLN A 66 -13.63 3.10 -22.62
C GLN A 66 -14.28 4.49 -22.70
N PRO A 67 -15.38 4.60 -23.47
CA PRO A 67 -16.13 5.85 -23.57
C PRO A 67 -16.83 6.24 -22.26
N PHE A 68 -17.17 5.26 -21.42
CA PHE A 68 -17.78 5.45 -20.11
C PHE A 68 -17.46 4.26 -19.21
N HIS A 69 -17.55 4.46 -17.89
CA HIS A 69 -17.36 3.37 -16.93
C HIS A 69 -18.45 2.31 -17.11
N GLN A 70 -18.03 1.08 -17.39
CA GLN A 70 -18.92 -0.08 -17.38
C GLN A 70 -18.86 -0.80 -16.03
N PRO A 71 -19.98 -0.89 -15.28
CA PRO A 71 -20.04 -1.68 -14.06
C PRO A 71 -19.60 -3.13 -14.31
N GLY A 72 -18.75 -3.65 -13.44
CA GLY A 72 -18.25 -5.02 -13.53
C GLY A 72 -16.98 -5.15 -14.37
N TRP A 73 -16.54 -4.09 -15.07
CA TRP A 73 -15.29 -4.14 -15.82
C TRP A 73 -14.10 -4.34 -14.87
N ILE A 74 -14.04 -3.55 -13.79
CA ILE A 74 -12.94 -3.66 -12.81
C ILE A 74 -13.04 -4.99 -12.06
N ALA A 75 -14.27 -5.40 -11.69
CA ALA A 75 -14.52 -6.69 -11.06
C ALA A 75 -13.97 -7.86 -11.87
N ARG A 76 -14.28 -7.92 -13.16
CA ARG A 76 -13.75 -8.96 -14.07
C ARG A 76 -12.24 -8.88 -14.20
N LYS A 77 -11.67 -7.66 -14.34
CA LYS A 77 -10.24 -7.45 -14.51
C LYS A 77 -9.43 -7.89 -13.29
N LEU A 78 -9.95 -7.64 -12.09
CA LEU A 78 -9.26 -7.92 -10.82
C LEU A 78 -9.65 -9.28 -10.19
N GLY A 79 -10.74 -9.90 -10.64
CA GLY A 79 -11.29 -11.11 -10.04
C GLY A 79 -11.99 -10.86 -8.70
N ILE A 80 -12.63 -9.71 -8.55
CA ILE A 80 -13.46 -9.36 -7.38
C ILE A 80 -14.95 -9.36 -7.74
N SER A 81 -15.85 -9.26 -6.77
CA SER A 81 -17.29 -9.16 -7.03
C SER A 81 -17.69 -7.75 -7.50
N LEU A 82 -18.79 -7.66 -8.26
CA LEU A 82 -19.39 -6.37 -8.65
C LEU A 82 -19.71 -5.50 -7.43
N ALA A 83 -20.27 -6.10 -6.37
CA ALA A 83 -20.54 -5.39 -5.13
C ALA A 83 -19.27 -4.83 -4.46
N ALA A 84 -18.15 -5.55 -4.55
CA ALA A 84 -16.87 -5.06 -4.06
C ALA A 84 -16.33 -3.89 -4.89
N GLU A 85 -16.45 -3.96 -6.22
CA GLU A 85 -16.12 -2.86 -7.13
C GLU A 85 -16.93 -1.61 -6.79
N GLU A 86 -18.26 -1.69 -6.76
CA GLU A 86 -19.15 -0.57 -6.44
C GLU A 86 -18.85 0.01 -5.05
N SER A 87 -18.68 -0.86 -4.05
CA SER A 87 -18.33 -0.44 -2.68
C SER A 87 -16.99 0.30 -2.62
N CYS A 88 -15.99 -0.15 -3.38
CA CYS A 88 -14.69 0.51 -3.44
C CYS A 88 -14.75 1.84 -4.18
N LEU A 89 -15.40 1.90 -5.35
CA LEU A 89 -15.55 3.14 -6.13
C LEU A 89 -16.29 4.21 -5.32
N ASN A 90 -17.40 3.85 -4.67
CA ASN A 90 -18.14 4.77 -3.82
C ASN A 90 -17.30 5.27 -2.64
N ALA A 91 -16.48 4.40 -2.03
CA ALA A 91 -15.64 4.79 -0.92
C ALA A 91 -14.48 5.69 -1.35
N LEU A 92 -13.83 5.37 -2.48
CA LEU A 92 -12.79 6.20 -3.11
C LEU A 92 -13.31 7.58 -3.51
N ALA A 93 -14.53 7.64 -4.08
CA ALA A 93 -15.16 8.89 -4.50
C ALA A 93 -15.50 9.77 -3.28
N ARG A 94 -16.09 9.19 -2.23
CA ARG A 94 -16.36 9.91 -0.97
C ARG A 94 -15.09 10.41 -0.29
N ALA A 95 -13.99 9.64 -0.40
CA ALA A 95 -12.68 10.04 0.11
C ALA A 95 -11.96 11.06 -0.80
N GLY A 96 -12.55 11.44 -1.94
CA GLY A 96 -11.96 12.38 -2.89
C GLY A 96 -10.71 11.86 -3.60
N GLN A 97 -10.49 10.54 -3.64
CA GLN A 97 -9.36 9.94 -4.34
C GLN A 97 -9.65 9.69 -5.83
N ILE A 98 -10.92 9.68 -6.20
CA ILE A 98 -11.38 9.58 -7.59
C ILE A 98 -12.53 10.55 -7.82
N LYS A 99 -12.72 10.98 -9.07
CA LYS A 99 -13.88 11.74 -9.52
C LYS A 99 -14.46 11.15 -10.80
N LEU A 100 -15.73 11.44 -11.07
CA LEU A 100 -16.35 11.10 -12.35
C LEU A 100 -16.07 12.22 -13.36
N ALA A 101 -15.37 11.91 -14.44
CA ALA A 101 -15.08 12.84 -15.53
C ALA A 101 -15.43 12.16 -16.86
N ASP A 102 -16.20 12.83 -17.72
CA ASP A 102 -16.65 12.28 -19.02
C ASP A 102 -17.26 10.87 -18.93
N GLY A 103 -18.05 10.63 -17.88
CA GLY A 103 -18.74 9.35 -17.68
C GLY A 103 -17.85 8.19 -17.19
N ARG A 104 -16.59 8.45 -16.81
CA ARG A 104 -15.65 7.46 -16.27
C ARG A 104 -14.96 7.93 -14.99
N TRP A 105 -14.48 6.99 -14.17
CA TRP A 105 -13.75 7.32 -12.96
C TRP A 105 -12.29 7.67 -13.29
N VAL A 106 -11.80 8.79 -12.77
CA VAL A 106 -10.40 9.20 -12.90
C VAL A 106 -9.80 9.41 -11.51
N GLY A 107 -8.54 9.01 -11.34
CA GLY A 107 -7.81 9.22 -10.09
C GLY A 107 -7.45 10.69 -9.89
N GLU A 108 -7.45 11.13 -8.63
CA GLU A 108 -6.86 12.39 -8.20
C GLU A 108 -5.44 12.15 -7.68
N GLU A 109 -4.56 13.14 -7.85
CA GLU A 109 -3.20 13.09 -7.31
C GLU A 109 -3.23 13.23 -5.79
N VAL A 110 -3.25 12.09 -5.08
CA VAL A 110 -3.26 12.03 -3.63
C VAL A 110 -2.18 11.07 -3.13
N THR A 111 -1.23 11.59 -2.33
CA THR A 111 -0.22 10.77 -1.67
C THR A 111 -0.70 10.33 -0.28
N VAL A 112 -1.17 9.10 -0.16
CA VAL A 112 -1.60 8.53 1.13
C VAL A 112 -0.55 7.59 1.70
N ASP A 113 0.08 8.00 2.82
CA ASP A 113 0.95 7.12 3.59
C ASP A 113 0.13 6.24 4.55
N THR A 114 0.01 4.95 4.23
CA THR A 114 -0.74 3.96 5.02
C THR A 114 0.09 3.31 6.15
N ARG A 115 1.35 3.73 6.36
CA ARG A 115 2.31 3.09 7.29
C ARG A 115 2.23 3.58 8.74
N ARG A 116 1.13 4.22 9.14
CA ARG A 116 1.02 4.91 10.45
C ARG A 116 1.10 4.00 11.66
N SER A 117 0.59 2.76 11.56
CA SER A 117 0.63 1.82 12.68
C SER A 117 1.24 0.47 12.29
N PRO A 118 1.98 -0.18 13.21
CA PRO A 118 2.44 -1.56 13.04
C PRO A 118 1.28 -2.55 12.81
N GLU A 119 0.10 -2.29 13.39
CA GLU A 119 -1.08 -3.15 13.27
C GLU A 119 -1.71 -3.07 11.88
N SER A 120 -1.98 -1.88 11.38
CA SER A 120 -2.49 -1.65 10.02
C SER A 120 -1.53 -2.21 8.97
N SER A 121 -0.23 -2.01 9.18
CA SER A 121 0.80 -2.58 8.31
C SER A 121 0.79 -4.12 8.32
N ARG A 122 0.61 -4.75 9.49
CA ARG A 122 0.47 -6.20 9.61
C ARG A 122 -0.81 -6.69 8.92
N TYR A 123 -1.94 -6.04 9.18
CA TYR A 123 -3.23 -6.39 8.58
C TYR A 123 -3.16 -6.37 7.05
N LEU A 124 -2.65 -5.29 6.45
CA LEU A 124 -2.55 -5.18 5.00
C LEU A 124 -1.61 -6.23 4.39
N LYS A 125 -0.46 -6.49 5.03
CA LYS A 125 0.46 -7.55 4.58
C LYS A 125 -0.21 -8.93 4.64
N SER A 126 -0.98 -9.21 5.69
CA SER A 126 -1.73 -10.45 5.82
C SER A 126 -2.81 -10.57 4.75
N PHE A 127 -3.61 -9.52 4.53
CA PHE A 127 -4.66 -9.49 3.51
C PHE A 127 -4.09 -9.78 2.10
N TRP A 128 -3.01 -9.10 1.73
CA TRP A 128 -2.40 -9.30 0.41
C TRP A 128 -1.69 -10.64 0.29
N THR A 129 -1.11 -11.16 1.37
CA THR A 129 -0.54 -12.52 1.39
C THR A 129 -1.64 -13.56 1.20
N GLN A 130 -2.78 -13.40 1.86
CA GLN A 130 -3.95 -14.27 1.67
C GLN A 130 -4.46 -14.21 0.23
N THR A 131 -4.52 -13.02 -0.37
CA THR A 131 -4.92 -12.86 -1.78
C THR A 131 -4.00 -13.66 -2.73
N ALA A 132 -2.68 -13.64 -2.48
CA ALA A 132 -1.72 -14.43 -3.26
C ALA A 132 -1.90 -15.94 -3.03
N LEU A 133 -2.15 -16.36 -1.77
CA LEU A 133 -2.43 -17.75 -1.44
C LEU A 133 -3.70 -18.27 -2.13
N ASP A 134 -4.79 -17.52 -2.08
CA ASP A 134 -6.05 -17.88 -2.73
C ASP A 134 -5.89 -18.04 -4.24
N ARG A 135 -5.07 -17.17 -4.87
CA ARG A 135 -4.75 -17.26 -6.30
C ARG A 135 -3.88 -18.49 -6.61
N LEU A 136 -2.86 -18.76 -5.81
CA LEU A 136 -2.02 -19.95 -5.94
C LEU A 136 -2.85 -21.23 -5.83
N GLN A 137 -3.73 -21.33 -4.83
CA GLN A 137 -4.59 -22.51 -4.62
C GLN A 137 -5.55 -22.77 -5.77
N LYS A 138 -6.00 -21.72 -6.46
CA LYS A 138 -6.87 -21.81 -7.64
C LYS A 138 -6.11 -22.04 -8.94
N GLY A 139 -4.78 -22.22 -8.90
CA GLY A 139 -3.94 -22.37 -10.09
C GLY A 139 -3.90 -21.11 -10.96
N GLY A 140 -4.08 -19.93 -10.36
CA GLY A 140 -4.04 -18.66 -11.08
C GLY A 140 -2.66 -18.32 -11.64
N ASP A 141 -2.63 -17.50 -12.68
CA ASP A 141 -1.38 -17.02 -13.28
C ASP A 141 -0.54 -16.17 -12.31
N GLY A 142 0.78 -16.33 -12.39
CA GLY A 142 1.73 -15.57 -11.58
C GLY A 142 3.05 -16.32 -11.39
N ARG A 143 4.05 -15.62 -10.85
CA ARG A 143 5.32 -16.26 -10.45
C ARG A 143 5.26 -16.59 -8.96
N PHE A 144 4.85 -17.80 -8.65
CA PHE A 144 4.88 -18.35 -7.29
C PHE A 144 6.15 -19.20 -7.15
N ALA A 145 7.03 -18.80 -6.25
CA ALA A 145 8.28 -19.51 -5.98
C ALA A 145 8.57 -19.49 -4.49
N TYR A 146 9.21 -20.54 -4.00
CA TYR A 146 9.69 -20.61 -2.62
C TYR A 146 11.08 -21.27 -2.61
N ASN A 147 11.88 -20.91 -1.60
CA ASN A 147 13.14 -21.57 -1.31
C ASN A 147 13.28 -21.71 0.22
N VAL A 148 13.65 -22.89 0.68
CA VAL A 148 13.91 -23.19 2.10
C VAL A 148 15.34 -23.69 2.19
N PHE A 149 16.17 -22.99 2.97
CA PHE A 149 17.61 -23.25 3.08
C PHE A 149 18.11 -22.92 4.48
N SER A 150 19.23 -23.52 4.86
CA SER A 150 20.00 -23.13 6.05
C SER A 150 20.98 -22.03 5.71
N ILE A 151 21.17 -21.08 6.62
CA ILE A 151 22.08 -19.94 6.44
C ILE A 151 22.65 -19.50 7.78
N SER A 152 23.82 -18.86 7.78
CA SER A 152 24.37 -18.25 8.99
C SER A 152 23.56 -17.01 9.40
N GLN A 153 23.61 -16.62 10.68
CA GLN A 153 22.98 -15.36 11.12
C GLN A 153 23.56 -14.15 10.39
N ALA A 154 24.88 -14.16 10.12
CA ALA A 154 25.55 -13.07 9.40
C ALA A 154 25.02 -12.93 7.97
N ASP A 155 24.90 -14.05 7.25
CA ASP A 155 24.39 -14.04 5.88
C ASP A 155 22.87 -13.78 5.84
N TYR A 156 22.12 -14.15 6.89
CA TYR A 156 20.71 -13.76 7.03
C TYR A 156 20.54 -12.24 7.13
N GLU A 157 21.41 -11.55 7.87
CA GLU A 157 21.41 -10.08 7.89
C GLU A 157 21.75 -9.47 6.52
N GLN A 158 22.66 -10.10 5.76
CA GLN A 158 22.94 -9.69 4.37
C GLN A 158 21.71 -9.92 3.46
N LEU A 159 20.99 -11.03 3.63
CA LEU A 159 19.75 -11.27 2.89
C LEU A 159 18.68 -10.21 3.16
N LYS A 160 18.57 -9.68 4.39
CA LYS A 160 17.64 -8.58 4.70
C LYS A 160 17.99 -7.31 3.89
N VAL A 161 19.27 -7.01 3.72
CA VAL A 161 19.74 -5.88 2.90
C VAL A 161 19.42 -6.11 1.42
N LEU A 162 19.71 -7.30 0.89
CA LEU A 162 19.39 -7.68 -0.49
C LEU A 162 17.88 -7.64 -0.76
N HIS A 163 17.08 -8.12 0.19
CA HIS A 163 15.62 -8.07 0.13
C HIS A 163 15.11 -6.63 0.06
N GLY A 164 15.70 -5.72 0.83
CA GLY A 164 15.42 -4.28 0.73
C GLY A 164 15.83 -3.67 -0.62
N ALA A 165 16.99 -4.07 -1.16
CA ALA A 165 17.49 -3.61 -2.46
C ALA A 165 16.60 -4.05 -3.62
N TYR A 166 16.08 -5.28 -3.56
CA TYR A 166 15.10 -5.79 -4.51
C TYR A 166 13.85 -4.88 -4.57
N PHE A 167 13.25 -4.54 -3.42
CA PHE A 167 12.06 -3.68 -3.40
C PHE A 167 12.33 -2.25 -3.90
N ARG A 168 13.52 -1.70 -3.64
CA ARG A 168 13.90 -0.40 -4.21
C ARG A 168 13.97 -0.46 -5.74
N SER A 169 14.60 -1.50 -6.27
CA SER A 169 14.73 -1.72 -7.71
C SER A 169 13.37 -1.94 -8.38
N LEU A 170 12.49 -2.72 -7.73
CA LEU A 170 11.11 -2.93 -8.18
C LEU A 170 10.34 -1.61 -8.26
N ARG A 171 10.43 -0.76 -7.22
CA ARG A 171 9.73 0.53 -7.21
C ARG A 171 10.25 1.49 -8.28
N ALA A 172 11.56 1.50 -8.53
CA ALA A 172 12.15 2.30 -9.59
C ALA A 172 11.60 1.86 -10.97
N LEU A 173 11.59 0.55 -11.24
CA LEU A 173 11.01 0.01 -12.47
C LEU A 173 9.53 0.36 -12.64
N VAL A 174 8.74 0.28 -11.57
CA VAL A 174 7.32 0.67 -11.61
C VAL A 174 7.15 2.16 -11.92
N ALA A 175 7.99 3.03 -11.36
CA ALA A 175 7.92 4.47 -11.60
C ALA A 175 8.23 4.85 -13.06
N ASP A 176 9.12 4.09 -13.73
CA ASP A 176 9.49 4.31 -15.13
C ASP A 176 8.57 3.56 -16.12
N SER A 177 7.68 2.70 -15.64
CA SER A 177 6.87 1.79 -16.46
C SER A 177 5.63 2.47 -17.02
N HIS A 178 5.65 2.75 -18.32
CA HIS A 178 4.50 3.26 -19.07
C HIS A 178 4.38 2.56 -20.45
N PRO A 179 3.17 2.32 -20.95
CA PRO A 179 1.86 2.59 -20.33
C PRO A 179 1.45 1.62 -19.20
N PRO A 180 0.49 1.99 -18.33
CA PRO A 180 -0.06 1.10 -17.31
C PRO A 180 -1.03 0.07 -17.94
N GLU A 181 -0.55 -1.15 -18.14
CA GLU A 181 -1.36 -2.20 -18.78
C GLU A 181 -1.82 -3.30 -17.80
N ARG A 182 -1.18 -3.39 -16.63
CA ARG A 182 -1.39 -4.47 -15.67
C ARG A 182 -1.33 -4.00 -14.22
N VAL A 183 -2.28 -4.50 -13.43
CA VAL A 183 -2.22 -4.43 -11.96
C VAL A 183 -1.49 -5.67 -11.44
N VAL A 184 -0.38 -5.46 -10.74
CA VAL A 184 0.47 -6.53 -10.21
C VAL A 184 0.58 -6.42 -8.69
N LEU A 185 0.38 -7.55 -8.00
CA LEU A 185 0.71 -7.68 -6.58
C LEU A 185 2.07 -8.37 -6.45
N ALA A 186 3.04 -7.70 -5.83
CA ALA A 186 4.34 -8.27 -5.52
C ALA A 186 4.46 -8.51 -4.01
N ASN A 187 4.31 -9.78 -3.61
CA ASN A 187 4.61 -10.23 -2.26
C ASN A 187 5.94 -10.98 -2.27
N VAL A 188 6.91 -10.52 -1.48
CA VAL A 188 8.16 -11.24 -1.25
C VAL A 188 8.36 -11.34 0.25
N GLN A 189 8.46 -12.56 0.75
CA GLN A 189 8.65 -12.83 2.17
C GLN A 189 10.06 -13.38 2.40
N LEU A 190 10.75 -12.78 3.36
CA LEU A 190 11.94 -13.34 3.99
C LEU A 190 11.60 -13.52 5.47
N VAL A 191 11.42 -14.78 5.88
CA VAL A 191 10.98 -15.12 7.25
C VAL A 191 11.94 -16.15 7.84
N PRO A 192 12.42 -15.97 9.07
CA PRO A 192 13.09 -17.03 9.79
C PRO A 192 12.04 -18.06 10.21
N LEU A 193 12.32 -19.34 10.00
CA LEU A 193 11.42 -20.44 10.40
C LEU A 193 11.84 -21.07 11.73
N ASP A 194 13.06 -20.78 12.18
CA ASP A 194 13.58 -21.18 13.47
C ASP A 194 13.09 -20.23 14.58
N VAL A 195 12.98 -20.78 15.79
CA VAL A 195 12.70 -19.98 16.99
C VAL A 195 14.03 -19.43 17.50
N PRO A 196 14.16 -18.11 17.74
CA PRO A 196 15.40 -17.57 18.29
C PRO A 196 15.71 -18.26 19.61
N THR A 197 16.86 -18.93 19.71
CA THR A 197 17.34 -19.45 20.98
C THR A 197 17.70 -18.26 21.86
N ARG A 198 16.80 -17.91 22.78
CA ARG A 198 17.08 -16.91 23.81
C ARG A 198 18.23 -17.47 24.65
N LYS A 199 19.43 -16.88 24.55
CA LYS A 199 20.51 -17.20 25.49
C LYS A 199 19.95 -17.00 26.91
N PRO A 200 20.03 -18.00 27.81
CA PRO A 200 19.71 -17.78 29.22
C PRO A 200 20.56 -16.61 29.71
N LEU A 201 19.94 -15.66 30.43
CA LEU A 201 20.71 -14.69 31.18
C LEU A 201 21.66 -15.49 32.09
N ALA A 202 22.96 -15.25 31.96
CA ALA A 202 23.94 -15.84 32.85
C ALA A 202 23.51 -15.49 34.28
N SER A 203 23.15 -16.52 35.05
CA SER A 203 22.98 -16.41 36.48
C SER A 203 24.28 -15.84 37.05
N VAL A 204 24.21 -14.62 37.57
CA VAL A 204 25.25 -14.07 38.42
C VAL A 204 25.32 -15.01 39.62
N VAL A 205 26.36 -15.84 39.66
CA VAL A 205 26.74 -16.57 40.86
C VAL A 205 27.24 -15.50 41.84
N GLU A 206 26.42 -15.16 42.83
CA GLU A 206 26.88 -14.46 44.02
C GLU A 206 27.73 -15.44 44.84
N GLU A 207 29.06 -15.35 44.68
CA GLU A 207 29.99 -15.80 45.72
C GLU A 207 30.13 -14.68 46.76
N ARG A 208 29.53 -14.88 47.94
CA ARG A 208 30.01 -14.35 49.22
C ARG A 208 29.75 -15.34 50.33
#